data_AF-C5BLA0-F1
#
_entry.id   AF-C5BLA0-F1
#
_cell.length_a   1.000
_cell.length_b   1.000
_cell.length_c   1.000
_cell.angle_alpha   90.00
_cell.angle_beta   90.00
_cell.angle_gamma   90.00
#
_symmetry.space_group_name_H-M   'P 1'
#
loop_
_entity.id
_entity.type
_entity.pdbx_description
1 polymer ?
#
loop_
_entity_poly.entity_id
_entity_poly.type
_entity_poly.pdbx_seq_one_letter_code
_entity_poly.pdbx_strand_id
1 'polypeptide(L)'
;MKQELFEVQHAPLWEKLESELAEKKPRDTQFPQNFRTVCHHLALAKHRRYSPQLVDRLNALVIDAHHRFYQKNRRFRYQWLDFIVFEFPLAIRRNARFVLLALALFTLPLLVMGVGCYSNSELIYSVAPAEQVQSFESMYDPDAEKIGRERDSETDLAMFGFYIKNNIGVSFRTFAGGILFGVGSIFFLVFNGLSIGSVAGHLTQMGYTSTFYPFVVGHGAFELTAIVFSGAAGMKLGYALIAPGRLSRLDALRVAGREAVIIVYGSTLMLIIAAFLEAFWSSSAALPVAVKYSVGGCLWALVAIYFLFAGRAR
;
A
#
# COMPACT_ATOMS: atom_id res chain seq x y z
N MET A 1 26.49 -1.88 53.84
CA MET A 1 25.24 -1.22 54.29
C MET A 1 24.35 -2.27 54.93
N LYS A 2 23.83 -2.02 56.13
CA LYS A 2 22.84 -2.88 56.79
C LYS A 2 21.52 -2.84 56.01
N GLN A 3 20.73 -3.92 56.07
CA GLN A 3 19.49 -4.05 55.31
C GLN A 3 18.49 -2.91 55.60
N GLU A 4 18.30 -2.55 56.86
CA GLU A 4 17.39 -1.45 57.26
C GLU A 4 17.73 -0.12 56.56
N LEU A 5 19.02 0.22 56.47
CA LEU A 5 19.46 1.44 55.80
C LEU A 5 19.26 1.37 54.28
N PHE A 6 19.43 0.17 53.69
CA PHE A 6 19.16 -0.07 52.26
C PHE A 6 17.67 0.12 51.94
N GLU A 7 16.79 -0.40 52.80
CA GLU A 7 15.34 -0.27 52.63
C GLU A 7 14.90 1.19 52.75
N VAL A 8 15.33 1.89 53.81
CA VAL A 8 14.99 3.32 54.00
C VAL A 8 15.48 4.18 52.83
N GLN A 9 16.67 3.91 52.32
CA GLN A 9 17.25 4.69 51.22
C GLN A 9 16.50 4.52 49.89
N HIS A 10 15.97 3.34 49.61
CA HIS A 10 15.44 2.99 48.29
C HIS A 10 13.91 2.80 48.24
N ALA A 11 13.24 2.71 49.40
CA ALA A 11 11.79 2.60 49.50
C ALA A 11 11.00 3.65 48.70
N PRO A 12 11.40 4.95 48.65
CA PRO A 12 10.65 5.95 47.88
C PRO A 12 10.58 5.64 46.38
N LEU A 13 11.64 5.05 45.82
CA LEU A 13 11.65 4.65 44.41
C LEU A 13 10.73 3.43 44.17
N TRP A 14 10.74 2.47 45.11
CA TRP A 14 9.93 1.26 45.00
C TRP A 14 8.45 1.61 45.08
N GLU A 15 8.04 2.46 46.02
CA GLU A 15 6.67 2.95 46.17
C GLU A 15 6.20 3.77 44.97
N LYS A 16 7.09 4.61 44.40
CA LYS A 16 6.79 5.32 43.15
C LYS A 16 6.53 4.35 42.00
N LEU A 17 7.35 3.31 41.85
CA LEU A 17 7.16 2.34 40.79
C LEU A 17 5.91 1.47 41.02
N GLU A 18 5.64 1.07 42.27
CA GLU A 18 4.42 0.34 42.66
C GLU A 18 3.15 1.15 42.33
N SER A 19 3.13 2.45 42.66
CA SER A 19 2.00 3.33 42.32
C SER A 19 1.83 3.55 40.81
N GLU A 20 2.94 3.77 40.08
CA GLU A 20 2.92 3.86 38.62
C GLU A 20 2.33 2.59 37.98
N LEU A 21 2.68 1.41 38.52
CA LEU A 21 2.19 0.11 38.09
C LEU A 21 0.70 -0.07 38.37
N ALA A 22 0.23 0.30 39.57
CA ALA A 22 -1.16 0.18 39.99
C ALA A 22 -2.12 1.10 39.20
N GLU A 23 -1.74 2.36 38.99
CA GLU A 23 -2.64 3.38 38.41
C GLU A 23 -2.73 3.35 36.87
N LYS A 24 -1.99 2.46 36.20
CA LYS A 24 -1.90 2.39 34.72
C LYS A 24 -1.61 3.74 34.04
N LYS A 25 -0.92 4.66 34.74
CA LYS A 25 -0.54 5.99 34.23
C LYS A 25 0.24 5.93 32.90
N PRO A 26 0.18 6.99 32.06
CA PRO A 26 1.02 7.08 30.86
C PRO A 26 2.49 6.84 31.21
N ARG A 27 3.24 6.14 30.33
CA ARG A 27 4.66 5.85 30.59
C ARG A 27 5.43 7.17 30.67
N ASP A 28 5.90 7.52 31.85
CA ASP A 28 6.84 8.63 32.02
C ASP A 28 8.19 8.28 31.37
N THR A 29 8.87 9.29 30.86
CA THR A 29 10.26 9.24 30.35
C THR A 29 11.24 8.62 31.34
N GLN A 30 10.95 8.68 32.65
CA GLN A 30 11.78 8.13 33.72
C GLN A 30 11.56 6.64 33.99
N PHE A 31 10.47 6.03 33.49
CA PHE A 31 10.13 4.63 33.76
C PHE A 31 11.25 3.63 33.39
N PRO A 32 11.93 3.73 32.23
CA PRO A 32 13.03 2.82 31.90
C PRO A 32 14.25 2.96 32.84
N GLN A 33 14.50 4.16 33.35
CA GLN A 33 15.60 4.40 34.28
C GLN A 33 15.27 3.80 35.65
N ASN A 34 14.05 4.04 36.16
CA ASN A 34 13.57 3.48 37.43
C ASN A 34 13.57 1.95 37.39
N PHE A 35 13.11 1.34 36.28
CA PHE A 35 13.13 -0.11 36.09
C PHE A 35 14.55 -0.69 36.19
N ARG A 36 15.54 -0.11 35.48
CA ARG A 36 16.94 -0.56 35.55
C ARG A 36 17.50 -0.45 36.98
N THR A 37 17.18 0.63 37.67
CA THR A 37 17.62 0.87 39.05
C THR A 37 17.05 -0.19 40.00
N VAL A 38 15.77 -0.58 39.85
CA VAL A 38 15.18 -1.66 40.66
C VAL A 38 15.77 -3.04 40.32
N CYS A 39 16.09 -3.32 39.06
CA CYS A 39 16.85 -4.54 38.70
C CYS A 39 18.22 -4.57 39.40
N HIS A 40 18.90 -3.41 39.49
CA HIS A 40 20.16 -3.30 40.23
C HIS A 40 19.97 -3.53 41.73
N HIS A 41 18.93 -2.98 42.33
CA HIS A 41 18.58 -3.22 43.75
C HIS A 41 18.30 -4.70 44.04
N LEU A 42 17.56 -5.39 43.16
CA LEU A 42 17.32 -6.83 43.27
C LEU A 42 18.63 -7.63 43.19
N ALA A 43 19.50 -7.31 42.24
CA ALA A 43 20.80 -7.97 42.11
C ALA A 43 21.68 -7.76 43.36
N LEU A 44 21.70 -6.54 43.91
CA LEU A 44 22.45 -6.22 45.12
C LEU A 44 21.88 -6.92 46.36
N ALA A 45 20.55 -6.99 46.49
CA ALA A 45 19.88 -7.68 47.59
C ALA A 45 20.18 -9.19 47.58
N LYS A 46 20.15 -9.82 46.39
CA LYS A 46 20.54 -11.22 46.20
C LYS A 46 22.01 -11.46 46.53
N HIS A 47 22.92 -10.63 46.02
CA HIS A 47 24.36 -10.75 46.27
C HIS A 47 24.71 -10.60 47.76
N ARG A 48 24.06 -9.66 48.46
CA ARG A 48 24.31 -9.41 49.88
C ARG A 48 23.57 -10.35 50.83
N ARG A 49 22.76 -11.27 50.29
CA ARG A 49 21.95 -12.23 51.07
C ARG A 49 21.07 -11.53 52.11
N TYR A 50 20.38 -10.46 51.70
CA TYR A 50 19.33 -9.83 52.50
C TYR A 50 18.13 -10.76 52.67
N SER A 51 17.18 -10.39 53.54
CA SER A 51 16.06 -11.25 53.90
C SER A 51 15.23 -11.71 52.69
N PRO A 52 14.67 -12.92 52.73
CA PRO A 52 13.82 -13.43 51.65
C PRO A 52 12.66 -12.49 51.31
N GLN A 53 12.05 -11.85 52.32
CA GLN A 53 10.93 -10.94 52.12
C GLN A 53 11.28 -9.74 51.23
N LEU A 54 12.47 -9.16 51.41
CA LEU A 54 12.93 -8.04 50.58
C LEU A 54 13.21 -8.49 49.14
N VAL A 55 13.86 -9.65 49.00
CA VAL A 55 14.17 -10.22 47.68
C VAL A 55 12.90 -10.52 46.91
N ASP A 56 11.90 -11.11 47.56
CA ASP A 56 10.61 -11.46 46.95
C ASP A 56 9.83 -10.21 46.52
N ARG A 57 9.79 -9.17 47.37
CA ARG A 57 9.18 -7.87 47.02
C ARG A 57 9.81 -7.27 45.77
N LEU A 58 11.14 -7.16 45.74
CA LEU A 58 11.84 -6.59 44.59
C LEU A 58 11.70 -7.45 43.33
N ASN A 59 11.65 -8.77 43.49
CA ASN A 59 11.46 -9.69 42.38
C ASN A 59 10.06 -9.54 41.77
N ALA A 60 9.01 -9.46 42.58
CA ALA A 60 7.65 -9.18 42.12
C ALA A 60 7.57 -7.84 41.38
N LEU A 61 8.15 -6.79 41.96
CA LEU A 61 8.17 -5.45 41.36
C LEU A 61 8.88 -5.42 39.99
N VAL A 62 9.98 -6.17 39.84
CA VAL A 62 10.69 -6.31 38.56
C VAL A 62 9.85 -7.08 37.53
N ILE A 63 9.16 -8.15 37.93
CA ILE A 63 8.30 -8.93 37.04
C ILE A 63 7.15 -8.07 36.50
N ASP A 64 6.48 -7.31 37.38
CA ASP A 64 5.37 -6.43 36.99
C ASP A 64 5.83 -5.29 36.08
N ALA A 65 6.96 -4.66 36.41
CA ALA A 65 7.56 -3.63 35.58
C ALA A 65 8.00 -4.17 34.22
N HIS A 66 8.55 -5.40 34.17
CA HIS A 66 8.92 -6.08 32.93
C HIS A 66 7.70 -6.34 32.06
N HIS A 67 6.60 -6.86 32.62
CA HIS A 67 5.36 -7.06 31.88
C HIS A 67 4.82 -5.75 31.30
N ARG A 68 4.87 -4.64 32.04
CA ARG A 68 4.45 -3.34 31.51
C ARG A 68 5.40 -2.78 30.45
N PHE A 69 6.70 -2.99 30.60
CA PHE A 69 7.71 -2.56 29.63
C PHE A 69 7.51 -3.27 28.29
N TYR A 70 7.25 -4.59 28.33
CA TYR A 70 7.11 -5.45 27.16
C TYR A 70 5.67 -5.71 26.69
N GLN A 71 4.65 -5.23 27.40
CA GLN A 71 3.27 -5.26 26.89
C GLN A 71 3.21 -4.50 25.56
N LYS A 72 2.95 -5.29 24.51
CA LYS A 72 2.85 -4.88 23.11
C LYS A 72 1.87 -3.73 23.01
N ASN A 73 2.42 -2.57 22.69
CA ASN A 73 1.75 -1.30 22.61
C ASN A 73 0.48 -1.40 21.73
N ARG A 74 -0.66 -0.85 22.17
CA ARG A 74 -1.92 -0.65 21.40
C ARG A 74 -1.74 0.18 20.10
N ARG A 75 -0.50 0.50 19.73
CA ARG A 75 -0.06 1.34 18.60
C ARG A 75 -0.30 0.68 17.23
N PHE A 76 -0.33 -0.65 17.14
CA PHE A 76 -0.56 -1.36 15.88
C PHE A 76 -1.91 -1.02 15.21
N ARG A 77 -2.95 -0.70 16.00
CA ARG A 77 -4.29 -0.40 15.46
C ARG A 77 -4.37 0.95 14.74
N TYR A 78 -3.41 1.86 14.97
CA TYR A 78 -3.37 3.18 14.32
C TYR A 78 -2.28 3.30 13.25
N GLN A 79 -1.33 2.36 13.18
CA GLN A 79 -0.23 2.39 12.20
C GLN A 79 -0.71 2.27 10.74
N TRP A 80 -1.71 1.44 10.45
CA TRP A 80 -2.24 1.33 9.09
C TRP A 80 -3.01 2.60 8.66
N LEU A 81 -3.69 3.28 9.59
CA LEU A 81 -4.33 4.56 9.33
C LEU A 81 -3.28 5.66 9.09
N ASP A 82 -2.21 5.68 9.89
CA ASP A 82 -1.09 6.61 9.69
C ASP A 82 -0.41 6.38 8.32
N PHE A 83 -0.25 5.11 7.92
CA PHE A 83 0.29 4.74 6.62
C PHE A 83 -0.58 5.27 5.48
N ILE A 84 -1.90 5.04 5.53
CA ILE A 84 -2.84 5.49 4.50
C ILE A 84 -2.86 7.03 4.51
N VAL A 85 -3.25 7.66 5.61
CA VAL A 85 -3.50 9.11 5.63
C VAL A 85 -2.24 9.97 5.41
N PHE A 86 -1.07 9.50 5.86
CA PHE A 86 0.16 10.29 5.84
C PHE A 86 1.29 9.68 5.02
N GLU A 87 1.77 8.48 5.36
CA GLU A 87 3.04 7.97 4.80
C GLU A 87 2.96 7.74 3.28
N PHE A 88 1.89 7.10 2.82
CA PHE A 88 1.70 6.78 1.41
C PHE A 88 1.57 8.03 0.52
N PRO A 89 0.62 8.96 0.76
CA PRO A 89 0.51 10.15 -0.08
C PRO A 89 1.73 11.08 0.06
N LEU A 90 2.39 11.13 1.22
CA LEU A 90 3.66 11.85 1.38
C LEU A 90 4.76 11.25 0.50
N ALA A 91 4.87 9.91 0.44
CA ALA A 91 5.83 9.23 -0.41
C ALA A 91 5.58 9.52 -1.91
N ILE A 92 4.32 9.55 -2.34
CA ILE A 92 3.94 9.97 -3.70
C ILE A 92 4.40 11.40 -3.98
N ARG A 93 4.14 12.34 -3.07
CA ARG A 93 4.56 13.75 -3.25
C ARG A 93 6.06 13.95 -3.30
N ARG A 94 6.81 13.27 -2.42
CA ARG A 94 8.28 13.30 -2.44
C ARG A 94 8.85 12.81 -3.77
N ASN A 95 8.10 11.96 -4.47
CA ASN A 95 8.48 11.35 -5.74
C ASN A 95 7.68 11.88 -6.93
N ALA A 96 7.09 13.09 -6.81
CA ALA A 96 6.20 13.66 -7.82
C ALA A 96 6.83 13.72 -9.23
N ARG A 97 8.14 13.95 -9.34
CA ARG A 97 8.85 13.96 -10.64
C ARG A 97 8.77 12.61 -11.35
N PHE A 98 9.01 11.51 -10.62
CA PHE A 98 8.88 10.16 -11.17
C PHE A 98 7.43 9.80 -11.46
N VAL A 99 6.49 10.28 -10.64
CA VAL A 99 5.05 10.07 -10.85
C VAL A 99 4.56 10.79 -12.10
N LEU A 100 4.94 12.06 -12.31
CA LEU A 100 4.60 12.81 -13.52
C LEU A 100 5.19 12.18 -14.77
N LEU A 101 6.44 11.73 -14.70
CA LEU A 101 7.07 10.98 -15.79
C LEU A 101 6.34 9.67 -16.07
N ALA A 102 6.01 8.90 -15.04
CA ALA A 102 5.28 7.64 -15.17
C ALA A 102 3.89 7.85 -15.76
N LEU A 103 3.19 8.90 -15.32
CA LEU A 103 1.89 9.30 -15.82
C LEU A 103 1.98 9.64 -17.31
N ALA A 104 2.97 10.45 -17.72
CA ALA A 104 3.17 10.76 -19.14
C ALA A 104 3.48 9.51 -19.98
N LEU A 105 4.39 8.64 -19.50
CA LEU A 105 4.76 7.40 -20.18
C LEU A 105 3.62 6.39 -20.29
N PHE A 106 2.64 6.45 -19.40
CA PHE A 106 1.46 5.61 -19.44
C PHE A 106 0.34 6.23 -20.29
N THR A 107 0.00 7.49 -20.01
CA THR A 107 -1.16 8.17 -20.60
C THR A 107 -0.92 8.59 -22.05
N LEU A 108 0.29 9.01 -22.43
CA LEU A 108 0.54 9.42 -23.82
C LEU A 108 0.37 8.24 -24.80
N PRO A 109 1.00 7.07 -24.59
CA PRO A 109 0.77 5.92 -25.47
C PRO A 109 -0.68 5.44 -25.45
N LEU A 110 -1.35 5.50 -24.29
CA LEU A 110 -2.77 5.18 -24.17
C LEU A 110 -3.62 6.07 -25.07
N LEU A 111 -3.46 7.39 -25.01
CA LEU A 111 -4.24 8.32 -25.82
C LEU A 111 -3.92 8.19 -27.31
N VAL A 112 -2.64 8.11 -27.67
CA VAL A 112 -2.20 7.96 -29.06
C VAL A 112 -2.81 6.69 -29.66
N MET A 113 -2.70 5.57 -28.95
CA MET A 113 -3.19 4.29 -29.44
C MET A 113 -4.72 4.19 -29.40
N GLY A 114 -5.36 4.80 -28.40
CA GLY A 114 -6.83 4.89 -28.34
C GLY A 114 -7.43 5.70 -29.49
N VAL A 115 -6.87 6.87 -29.79
CA VAL A 115 -7.29 7.66 -30.97
C VAL A 115 -6.96 6.94 -32.28
N GLY A 116 -5.80 6.27 -32.32
CA GLY A 116 -5.38 5.46 -33.47
C GLY A 116 -6.35 4.33 -33.78
N CYS A 117 -6.67 3.48 -32.78
CA CYS A 117 -7.63 2.38 -32.95
C CYS A 117 -9.07 2.88 -33.18
N TYR A 118 -9.44 4.03 -32.62
CA TYR A 118 -10.72 4.67 -32.93
C TYR A 118 -10.84 5.05 -34.41
N SER A 119 -9.73 5.47 -35.01
CA SER A 119 -9.69 5.92 -36.41
C SER A 119 -9.43 4.77 -37.40
N ASN A 120 -8.76 3.70 -36.95
CA ASN A 120 -8.40 2.53 -37.76
C ASN A 120 -8.58 1.24 -36.94
N SER A 121 -9.60 0.45 -37.29
CA SER A 121 -9.95 -0.82 -36.62
C SER A 121 -8.89 -1.91 -36.75
N GLU A 122 -7.96 -1.82 -37.70
CA GLU A 122 -6.89 -2.81 -37.85
C GLU A 122 -5.71 -2.55 -36.90
N LEU A 123 -5.59 -1.34 -36.35
CA LEU A 123 -4.42 -0.94 -35.58
C LEU A 123 -4.27 -1.75 -34.27
N ILE A 124 -5.37 -2.25 -33.71
CA ILE A 124 -5.33 -3.12 -32.52
C ILE A 124 -4.50 -4.40 -32.75
N TYR A 125 -4.47 -4.92 -33.98
CA TYR A 125 -3.72 -6.13 -34.31
C TYR A 125 -2.20 -5.93 -34.32
N SER A 126 -1.72 -4.68 -34.22
CA SER A 126 -0.28 -4.42 -34.05
C SER A 126 0.21 -4.66 -32.63
N VAL A 127 -0.69 -4.81 -31.65
CA VAL A 127 -0.37 -5.00 -30.23
C VAL A 127 -1.02 -6.23 -29.61
N ALA A 128 -2.13 -6.72 -30.18
CA ALA A 128 -2.82 -7.91 -29.70
C ALA A 128 -3.10 -8.90 -30.86
N PRO A 129 -2.88 -10.21 -30.66
CA PRO A 129 -3.25 -11.21 -31.66
C PRO A 129 -4.77 -11.29 -31.84
N ALA A 130 -5.22 -11.79 -33.00
CA ALA A 130 -6.63 -11.80 -33.36
C ALA A 130 -7.54 -12.52 -32.34
N GLU A 131 -7.05 -13.62 -31.76
CA GLU A 131 -7.74 -14.39 -30.71
C GLU A 131 -8.02 -13.53 -29.46
N GLN A 132 -7.06 -12.68 -29.07
CA GLN A 132 -7.21 -11.80 -27.93
C GLN A 132 -8.21 -10.67 -28.21
N VAL A 133 -8.18 -10.13 -29.43
CA VAL A 133 -9.13 -9.09 -29.87
C VAL A 133 -10.57 -9.64 -29.85
N GLN A 134 -10.80 -10.83 -30.42
CA GLN A 134 -12.10 -11.51 -30.34
C GLN A 134 -12.57 -11.77 -28.91
N SER A 135 -11.63 -12.08 -28.00
CA SER A 135 -11.96 -12.22 -26.57
C SER A 135 -12.42 -10.90 -25.95
N PHE A 136 -11.87 -9.75 -26.35
CA PHE A 136 -12.33 -8.44 -25.86
C PHE A 136 -13.68 -8.08 -26.46
N GLU A 137 -13.88 -8.29 -27.75
CA GLU A 137 -15.15 -8.05 -28.44
C GLU A 137 -16.28 -8.84 -27.79
N SER A 138 -16.12 -10.16 -27.67
CA SER A 138 -17.11 -11.03 -27.05
C SER A 138 -17.38 -10.72 -25.57
N MET A 139 -16.40 -10.19 -24.83
CA MET A 139 -16.57 -9.83 -23.42
C MET A 139 -17.46 -8.59 -23.24
N TYR A 140 -17.42 -7.65 -24.18
CA TYR A 140 -18.10 -6.36 -24.11
C TYR A 140 -19.24 -6.21 -25.12
N ASP A 141 -19.58 -7.26 -25.87
CA ASP A 141 -20.67 -7.24 -26.84
C ASP A 141 -22.01 -6.81 -26.17
N PRO A 142 -22.64 -5.71 -26.62
CA PRO A 142 -23.94 -5.24 -26.12
C PRO A 142 -25.09 -6.20 -26.40
N ASP A 143 -25.00 -6.99 -27.48
CA ASP A 143 -26.04 -7.93 -27.91
C ASP A 143 -25.87 -9.29 -27.24
N ALA A 144 -24.76 -9.53 -26.53
CA ALA A 144 -24.64 -10.68 -25.67
C ALA A 144 -25.74 -10.62 -24.61
N GLU A 145 -26.55 -11.68 -24.51
CA GLU A 145 -27.68 -11.78 -23.56
C GLU A 145 -27.29 -11.47 -22.10
N LYS A 146 -25.98 -11.50 -21.76
CA LYS A 146 -25.45 -11.29 -20.42
C LYS A 146 -24.08 -10.57 -20.46
N ILE A 147 -24.08 -9.26 -20.27
CA ILE A 147 -22.85 -8.49 -19.98
C ILE A 147 -22.37 -8.88 -18.58
N GLY A 148 -21.32 -9.70 -18.52
CA GLY A 148 -20.95 -10.40 -17.28
C GLY A 148 -21.82 -11.64 -17.09
N ARG A 149 -21.17 -12.80 -16.95
CA ARG A 149 -21.84 -14.09 -16.75
C ARG A 149 -22.71 -14.04 -15.49
N GLU A 150 -23.90 -14.64 -15.52
CA GLU A 150 -24.60 -15.04 -14.28
C GLU A 150 -23.65 -15.95 -13.49
N ARG A 151 -23.12 -15.40 -12.41
CA ARG A 151 -22.11 -16.04 -11.59
C ARG A 151 -22.67 -16.23 -10.21
N ASP A 152 -22.62 -17.48 -9.77
CA ASP A 152 -22.82 -17.79 -8.36
C ASP A 152 -21.70 -17.15 -7.54
N SER A 153 -21.96 -16.87 -6.26
CA SER A 153 -21.04 -16.16 -5.35
C SER A 153 -19.63 -16.77 -5.28
N GLU A 154 -19.51 -18.08 -5.51
CA GLU A 154 -18.25 -18.82 -5.59
C GLU A 154 -17.39 -18.38 -6.78
N THR A 155 -18.02 -17.99 -7.90
CA THR A 155 -17.30 -17.55 -9.10
C THR A 155 -16.75 -16.13 -8.93
N ASP A 156 -17.42 -15.26 -8.18
CA ASP A 156 -16.95 -13.89 -7.93
C ASP A 156 -15.70 -13.88 -7.03
N LEU A 157 -15.66 -14.76 -6.01
CA LEU A 157 -14.49 -14.97 -5.17
C LEU A 157 -13.28 -15.48 -5.99
N ALA A 158 -13.51 -16.43 -6.89
CA ALA A 158 -12.47 -16.93 -7.79
C ALA A 158 -11.93 -15.81 -8.70
N MET A 159 -12.82 -14.99 -9.25
CA MET A 159 -12.46 -13.87 -10.12
C MET A 159 -11.75 -12.75 -9.37
N PHE A 160 -12.15 -12.46 -8.15
CA PHE A 160 -11.44 -11.55 -7.27
C PHE A 160 -9.98 -11.98 -7.08
N GLY A 161 -9.74 -13.27 -6.79
CA GLY A 161 -8.39 -13.83 -6.72
C GLY A 161 -7.63 -13.75 -8.04
N PHE A 162 -8.31 -13.98 -9.16
CA PHE A 162 -7.73 -13.83 -10.51
C PHE A 162 -7.29 -12.39 -10.79
N TYR A 163 -8.15 -11.40 -10.56
CA TYR A 163 -7.85 -9.99 -10.78
C TYR A 163 -6.75 -9.49 -9.86
N ILE A 164 -6.73 -9.89 -8.58
CA ILE A 164 -5.61 -9.64 -7.66
C ILE A 164 -4.31 -10.16 -8.28
N LYS A 165 -4.25 -11.45 -8.65
CA LYS A 165 -3.04 -12.06 -9.20
C LYS A 165 -2.58 -11.36 -10.47
N ASN A 166 -3.51 -11.03 -11.36
CA ASN A 166 -3.19 -10.38 -12.62
C ASN A 166 -2.65 -8.96 -12.40
N ASN A 167 -3.41 -8.11 -11.71
CA ASN A 167 -3.14 -6.68 -11.62
C ASN A 167 -1.95 -6.38 -10.68
N ILE A 168 -1.82 -7.11 -9.57
CA ILE A 168 -0.61 -7.06 -8.73
C ILE A 168 0.58 -7.63 -9.51
N GLY A 169 0.41 -8.68 -10.30
CA GLY A 169 1.47 -9.23 -11.14
C GLY A 169 2.01 -8.21 -12.14
N VAL A 170 1.13 -7.48 -12.83
CA VAL A 170 1.49 -6.39 -13.75
C VAL A 170 2.24 -5.28 -13.01
N SER A 171 1.68 -4.80 -11.90
CA SER A 171 2.29 -3.72 -11.10
C SER A 171 3.64 -4.12 -10.52
N PHE A 172 3.77 -5.35 -10.03
CA PHE A 172 5.04 -5.88 -9.52
C PHE A 172 6.09 -6.01 -10.61
N ARG A 173 5.75 -6.51 -11.80
CA ARG A 173 6.68 -6.54 -12.95
C ARG A 173 7.11 -5.13 -13.36
N THR A 174 6.18 -4.19 -13.39
CA THR A 174 6.43 -2.78 -13.70
C THR A 174 7.39 -2.16 -12.69
N PHE A 175 7.20 -2.42 -11.40
CA PHE A 175 8.11 -1.98 -10.34
C PHE A 175 9.48 -2.67 -10.40
N ALA A 176 9.50 -4.01 -10.41
CA ALA A 176 10.72 -4.82 -10.33
C ALA A 176 11.62 -4.62 -11.55
N GLY A 177 11.03 -4.47 -12.75
CA GLY A 177 11.76 -4.14 -13.98
C GLY A 177 12.54 -2.82 -13.88
N GLY A 178 12.17 -1.94 -12.96
CA GLY A 178 12.88 -0.69 -12.69
C GLY A 178 14.29 -0.88 -12.11
N ILE A 179 14.60 -2.04 -11.52
CA ILE A 179 15.96 -2.37 -11.06
C ILE A 179 16.96 -2.35 -12.23
N LEU A 180 16.50 -2.63 -13.46
CA LEU A 180 17.30 -2.51 -14.68
C LEU A 180 17.39 -1.05 -15.13
N PHE A 181 17.92 -0.19 -14.26
CA PHE A 181 18.15 1.24 -14.52
C PHE A 181 16.88 2.00 -14.96
N GLY A 182 15.70 1.55 -14.54
CA GLY A 182 14.41 2.16 -14.85
C GLY A 182 13.81 1.72 -16.19
N VAL A 183 14.58 1.07 -17.06
CA VAL A 183 14.17 0.70 -18.42
C VAL A 183 12.98 -0.24 -18.41
N GLY A 184 12.97 -1.24 -17.52
CA GLY A 184 11.84 -2.17 -17.44
C GLY A 184 10.54 -1.49 -17.01
N SER A 185 10.59 -0.54 -16.07
CA SER A 185 9.41 0.24 -15.67
C SER A 185 8.87 1.09 -16.82
N ILE A 186 9.76 1.74 -17.58
CA ILE A 186 9.38 2.53 -18.76
C ILE A 186 8.69 1.63 -19.78
N PHE A 187 9.31 0.49 -20.12
CA PHE A 187 8.76 -0.48 -21.05
C PHE A 187 7.35 -0.93 -20.64
N PHE A 188 7.17 -1.36 -19.39
CA PHE A 188 5.86 -1.83 -18.93
C PHE A 188 4.82 -0.70 -18.87
N LEU A 189 5.19 0.53 -18.47
CA LEU A 189 4.24 1.65 -18.49
C LEU A 189 3.76 1.95 -19.91
N VAL A 190 4.69 2.03 -20.87
CA VAL A 190 4.37 2.29 -22.28
C VAL A 190 3.53 1.16 -22.84
N PHE A 191 3.93 -0.09 -22.63
CA PHE A 191 3.21 -1.26 -23.12
C PHE A 191 1.79 -1.35 -22.56
N ASN A 192 1.60 -1.16 -21.24
CA ASN A 192 0.26 -1.15 -20.66
C ASN A 192 -0.58 0.02 -21.19
N GLY A 193 0.03 1.19 -21.37
CA GLY A 193 -0.62 2.34 -21.99
C GLY A 193 -1.13 2.00 -23.40
N LEU A 194 -0.25 1.49 -24.26
CA LEU A 194 -0.60 1.05 -25.62
C LEU A 194 -1.72 0.01 -25.62
N SER A 195 -1.59 -1.05 -24.82
CA SER A 195 -2.57 -2.14 -24.79
C SER A 195 -3.95 -1.66 -24.33
N ILE A 196 -4.02 -0.93 -23.22
CA ILE A 196 -5.29 -0.40 -22.69
C ILE A 196 -5.90 0.61 -23.66
N GLY A 197 -5.07 1.50 -24.22
CA GLY A 197 -5.50 2.47 -25.23
C GLY A 197 -6.11 1.79 -26.45
N SER A 198 -5.45 0.74 -26.95
CA SER A 198 -5.91 -0.01 -28.13
C SER A 198 -7.28 -0.64 -27.92
N VAL A 199 -7.47 -1.33 -26.79
CA VAL A 199 -8.74 -1.97 -26.45
C VAL A 199 -9.83 -0.92 -26.30
N ALA A 200 -9.57 0.17 -25.56
CA ALA A 200 -10.53 1.24 -25.38
C ALA A 200 -10.93 1.90 -26.71
N GLY A 201 -9.96 2.23 -27.56
CA GLY A 201 -10.20 2.84 -28.87
C GLY A 201 -11.00 1.92 -29.80
N HIS A 202 -10.61 0.65 -29.88
CA HIS A 202 -11.26 -0.37 -30.72
C HIS A 202 -12.71 -0.61 -30.31
N LEU A 203 -12.96 -0.86 -29.02
CA LEU A 203 -14.32 -1.09 -28.53
C LEU A 203 -15.21 0.15 -28.66
N THR A 204 -14.61 1.35 -28.57
CA THR A 204 -15.34 2.61 -28.81
C THR A 204 -15.71 2.75 -30.28
N GLN A 205 -14.82 2.38 -31.19
CA GLN A 205 -15.07 2.38 -32.63
C GLN A 205 -16.20 1.42 -33.03
N MET A 206 -16.28 0.27 -32.37
CA MET A 206 -17.37 -0.70 -32.54
C MET A 206 -18.70 -0.26 -31.90
N GLY A 207 -18.73 0.83 -31.13
CA GLY A 207 -19.93 1.31 -30.46
C GLY A 207 -20.24 0.62 -29.13
N TYR A 208 -19.31 -0.13 -28.54
CA TYR A 208 -19.50 -0.87 -27.28
C TYR A 208 -19.35 0.03 -26.05
N THR A 209 -19.63 1.33 -26.19
CA THR A 209 -19.43 2.33 -25.13
C THR A 209 -20.39 2.14 -23.96
N SER A 210 -21.56 1.56 -24.20
CA SER A 210 -22.60 1.28 -23.19
C SER A 210 -22.25 0.13 -22.25
N THR A 211 -21.28 -0.71 -22.62
CA THR A 211 -20.86 -1.89 -21.85
C THR A 211 -19.47 -1.72 -21.27
N PHE A 212 -18.50 -1.30 -22.11
CA PHE A 212 -17.10 -1.18 -21.75
C PHE A 212 -16.85 -0.13 -20.66
N TYR A 213 -17.25 1.12 -20.91
CA TYR A 213 -16.95 2.22 -19.98
C TYR A 213 -17.62 2.09 -18.62
N PRO A 214 -18.91 1.71 -18.51
CA PRO A 214 -19.53 1.47 -17.20
C PRO A 214 -18.88 0.32 -16.42
N PHE A 215 -18.32 -0.67 -17.12
CA PHE A 215 -17.55 -1.74 -16.50
C PHE A 215 -16.23 -1.21 -15.94
N VAL A 216 -15.45 -0.46 -16.72
CA VAL A 216 -14.09 -0.05 -16.30
C VAL A 216 -14.03 1.18 -15.39
N VAL A 217 -15.03 2.06 -15.42
CA VAL A 217 -14.96 3.39 -14.76
C VAL A 217 -14.78 3.30 -13.24
N GLY A 218 -15.31 2.25 -12.60
CA GLY A 218 -15.22 2.06 -11.14
C GLY A 218 -13.83 1.66 -10.67
N HIS A 219 -13.34 0.50 -11.14
CA HIS A 219 -12.04 -0.03 -10.70
C HIS A 219 -10.85 0.71 -11.33
N GLY A 220 -11.02 1.26 -12.54
CA GLY A 220 -9.95 1.94 -13.28
C GLY A 220 -9.31 3.11 -12.52
N ALA A 221 -10.07 3.80 -11.66
CA ALA A 221 -9.52 4.88 -10.81
C ALA A 221 -8.36 4.40 -9.93
N PHE A 222 -8.48 3.19 -9.38
CA PHE A 222 -7.47 2.63 -8.50
C PHE A 222 -6.40 1.89 -9.28
N GLU A 223 -6.79 1.09 -10.28
CA GLU A 223 -5.87 0.26 -11.06
C GLU A 223 -4.88 1.09 -11.87
N LEU A 224 -5.38 2.02 -12.70
CA LEU A 224 -4.52 2.81 -13.57
C LEU A 224 -3.55 3.67 -12.74
N THR A 225 -4.05 4.24 -11.65
CA THR A 225 -3.23 5.02 -10.72
C THR A 225 -2.15 4.15 -10.05
N ALA A 226 -2.47 2.93 -9.65
CA ALA A 226 -1.52 2.02 -9.02
C ALA A 226 -0.42 1.53 -9.99
N ILE A 227 -0.75 1.32 -11.27
CA ILE A 227 0.24 0.99 -12.31
C ILE A 227 1.23 2.14 -12.48
N VAL A 228 0.73 3.38 -12.59
CA VAL A 228 1.55 4.60 -12.68
C VAL A 228 2.48 4.73 -11.48
N PHE A 229 1.97 4.54 -10.25
CA PHE A 229 2.79 4.62 -9.04
C PHE A 229 3.84 3.50 -8.95
N SER A 230 3.50 2.28 -9.38
CA SER A 230 4.44 1.16 -9.41
C SER A 230 5.58 1.44 -10.39
N GLY A 231 5.29 2.02 -11.56
CA GLY A 231 6.31 2.46 -12.50
C GLY A 231 7.16 3.60 -11.98
N ALA A 232 6.58 4.58 -11.28
CA ALA A 232 7.33 5.65 -10.64
C ALA A 232 8.30 5.12 -9.56
N ALA A 233 7.84 4.18 -8.73
CA ALA A 233 8.67 3.52 -7.73
C ALA A 233 9.81 2.73 -8.36
N GLY A 234 9.56 2.00 -9.46
CA GLY A 234 10.58 1.25 -10.19
C GLY A 234 11.62 2.17 -10.86
N MET A 235 11.18 3.24 -11.53
CA MET A 235 12.08 4.23 -12.13
C MET A 235 12.95 4.93 -11.08
N LYS A 236 12.42 5.19 -9.88
CA LYS A 236 13.22 5.73 -8.77
C LYS A 236 14.36 4.79 -8.37
N LEU A 237 14.11 3.48 -8.28
CA LEU A 237 15.16 2.50 -7.97
C LEU A 237 16.23 2.49 -9.06
N GLY A 238 15.79 2.49 -10.33
CA GLY A 238 16.69 2.57 -11.47
C GLY A 238 17.55 3.82 -11.45
N TYR A 239 16.94 4.97 -11.20
CA TYR A 239 17.63 6.26 -11.10
C TYR A 239 18.69 6.26 -9.98
N ALA A 240 18.39 5.65 -8.83
CA ALA A 240 19.36 5.54 -7.73
C ALA A 240 20.62 4.73 -8.10
N LEU A 241 20.51 3.80 -9.06
CA LEU A 241 21.67 3.06 -9.59
C LEU A 241 22.45 3.85 -10.63
N ILE A 242 21.77 4.67 -11.45
CA ILE A 242 22.40 5.53 -12.47
C ILE A 242 23.14 6.70 -11.82
N ALA A 243 22.47 7.41 -10.91
CA ALA A 243 22.94 8.64 -10.31
C ALA A 243 22.92 8.56 -8.76
N PRO A 244 23.80 7.74 -8.15
CA PRO A 244 23.82 7.52 -6.70
C PRO A 244 24.34 8.71 -5.88
N GLY A 245 24.86 9.75 -6.54
CA GLY A 245 25.44 10.92 -5.88
C GLY A 245 26.71 10.55 -5.10
N ARG A 246 26.72 10.85 -3.80
CA ARG A 246 27.86 10.55 -2.88
C ARG A 246 27.79 9.15 -2.26
N LEU A 247 26.72 8.40 -2.51
CA LEU A 247 26.54 7.07 -1.93
C LEU A 247 27.13 6.00 -2.86
N SER A 248 27.44 4.83 -2.29
CA SER A 248 27.60 3.63 -3.11
C SER A 248 26.28 3.30 -3.81
N ARG A 249 26.32 2.63 -4.96
CA ARG A 249 25.10 2.21 -5.68
C ARG A 249 24.17 1.37 -4.80
N LEU A 250 24.74 0.50 -3.96
CA LEU A 250 23.98 -0.36 -3.06
C LEU A 250 23.29 0.44 -1.94
N ASP A 251 23.98 1.44 -1.39
CA ASP A 251 23.39 2.29 -0.35
C ASP A 251 22.34 3.25 -0.92
N ALA A 252 22.59 3.82 -2.10
CA ALA A 252 21.60 4.60 -2.84
C ALA A 252 20.34 3.77 -3.11
N LEU A 253 20.51 2.51 -3.54
CA LEU A 253 19.40 1.58 -3.76
C LEU A 253 18.65 1.27 -2.45
N ARG A 254 19.34 1.06 -1.33
CA ARG A 254 18.70 0.83 -0.01
C ARG A 254 17.87 2.04 0.42
N VAL A 255 18.38 3.25 0.26
CA VAL A 255 17.66 4.49 0.61
C VAL A 255 16.44 4.66 -0.29
N ALA A 256 16.61 4.51 -1.61
CA ALA A 256 15.51 4.59 -2.57
C ALA A 256 14.45 3.50 -2.33
N GLY A 257 14.90 2.30 -1.97
CA GLY A 257 14.08 1.13 -1.65
C GLY A 257 13.12 1.37 -0.49
N ARG A 258 13.54 2.03 0.58
CA ARG A 258 12.67 2.33 1.73
C ARG A 258 11.44 3.13 1.33
N GLU A 259 11.61 4.15 0.50
CA GLU A 259 10.47 4.95 0.01
C GLU A 259 9.69 4.22 -1.09
N ALA A 260 10.38 3.47 -1.96
CA ALA A 260 9.72 2.72 -3.03
C ALA A 260 8.78 1.63 -2.47
N VAL A 261 9.17 0.96 -1.38
CA VAL A 261 8.35 -0.06 -0.69
C VAL A 261 7.05 0.53 -0.17
N ILE A 262 7.06 1.76 0.38
CA ILE A 262 5.84 2.47 0.81
C ILE A 262 4.89 2.65 -0.37
N ILE A 263 5.41 3.09 -1.52
CA ILE A 263 4.62 3.29 -2.74
C ILE A 263 4.06 1.96 -3.24
N VAL A 264 4.85 0.89 -3.24
CA VAL A 264 4.41 -0.45 -3.67
C VAL A 264 3.33 -1.00 -2.76
N TYR A 265 3.45 -0.89 -1.42
CA TYR A 265 2.40 -1.33 -0.52
C TYR A 265 1.10 -0.55 -0.71
N GLY A 266 1.18 0.77 -0.88
CA GLY A 266 0.00 1.58 -1.16
C GLY A 266 -0.63 1.25 -2.52
N SER A 267 0.19 1.00 -3.55
CA SER A 267 -0.28 0.58 -4.87
C SER A 267 -0.97 -0.78 -4.81
N THR A 268 -0.41 -1.75 -4.07
CA THR A 268 -1.04 -3.05 -3.82
C THR A 268 -2.39 -2.91 -3.15
N LEU A 269 -2.53 -2.03 -2.14
CA LEU A 269 -3.81 -1.77 -1.50
C LEU A 269 -4.84 -1.21 -2.50
N MET A 270 -4.42 -0.28 -3.36
CA MET A 270 -5.28 0.24 -4.43
C MET A 270 -5.71 -0.85 -5.40
N LEU A 271 -4.82 -1.78 -5.78
CA LEU A 271 -5.14 -2.89 -6.69
C LEU A 271 -6.09 -3.91 -6.05
N ILE A 272 -6.01 -4.14 -4.74
CA ILE A 272 -6.98 -4.98 -4.03
C ILE A 272 -8.37 -4.32 -4.07
N ILE A 273 -8.44 -3.00 -3.87
CA ILE A 273 -9.70 -2.24 -4.01
C ILE A 273 -10.21 -2.32 -5.46
N ALA A 274 -9.33 -2.16 -6.45
CA ALA A 274 -9.68 -2.28 -7.86
C ALA A 274 -10.25 -3.67 -8.18
N ALA A 275 -9.56 -4.74 -7.79
CA ALA A 275 -10.00 -6.11 -8.02
C ALA A 275 -11.36 -6.41 -7.34
N PHE A 276 -11.60 -5.84 -6.15
CA PHE A 276 -12.90 -5.97 -5.48
C PHE A 276 -14.00 -5.28 -6.29
N LEU A 277 -13.76 -4.04 -6.72
CA LEU A 277 -14.70 -3.31 -7.57
C LEU A 277 -14.91 -4.00 -8.93
N GLU A 278 -13.88 -4.64 -9.48
CA GLU A 278 -13.98 -5.38 -10.74
C GLU A 278 -14.81 -6.66 -10.59
N ALA A 279 -14.53 -7.46 -9.56
CA ALA A 279 -15.18 -8.74 -9.34
C ALA A 279 -16.64 -8.63 -8.91
N PHE A 280 -17.00 -7.62 -8.11
CA PHE A 280 -18.33 -7.54 -7.49
C PHE A 280 -19.20 -6.39 -8.03
N TRP A 281 -18.61 -5.25 -8.39
CA TRP A 281 -19.37 -4.07 -8.82
C TRP A 281 -19.46 -3.97 -10.34
N SER A 282 -18.32 -4.09 -11.02
CA SER A 282 -18.20 -3.88 -12.47
C SER A 282 -18.96 -4.97 -13.23
N SER A 283 -18.82 -6.21 -12.77
CA SER A 283 -19.51 -7.42 -13.24
C SER A 283 -21.02 -7.45 -12.96
N SER A 284 -21.54 -6.60 -12.06
CA SER A 284 -22.96 -6.64 -11.70
C SER A 284 -23.82 -6.11 -12.84
N ALA A 285 -24.64 -6.99 -13.43
CA ALA A 285 -25.63 -6.63 -14.45
C ALA A 285 -26.86 -5.91 -13.88
N ALA A 286 -27.10 -6.02 -12.56
CA ALA A 286 -28.27 -5.43 -11.90
C ALA A 286 -28.16 -3.89 -11.73
N LEU A 287 -26.95 -3.33 -11.83
CA LEU A 287 -26.70 -1.92 -11.58
C LEU A 287 -26.92 -1.07 -12.83
N PRO A 288 -27.78 -0.03 -12.78
CA PRO A 288 -27.95 0.89 -13.90
C PRO A 288 -26.65 1.59 -14.30
N VAL A 289 -26.44 1.80 -15.60
CA VAL A 289 -25.26 2.47 -16.16
C VAL A 289 -25.01 3.84 -15.52
N ALA A 290 -26.06 4.63 -15.28
CA ALA A 290 -25.95 5.93 -14.62
C ALA A 290 -25.35 5.84 -13.20
N VAL A 291 -25.67 4.77 -12.46
CA VAL A 291 -25.12 4.51 -11.12
C VAL A 291 -23.65 4.15 -11.22
N LYS A 292 -23.27 3.31 -12.20
CA LYS A 292 -21.87 2.94 -12.43
C LYS A 292 -21.00 4.17 -12.74
N TYR A 293 -21.47 5.07 -13.61
CA TYR A 293 -20.76 6.33 -13.89
C TYR A 293 -20.70 7.28 -12.69
N SER A 294 -21.78 7.45 -11.95
CA SER A 294 -21.81 8.33 -10.78
C SER A 294 -20.83 7.87 -9.71
N VAL A 295 -20.85 6.57 -9.38
CA VAL A 295 -19.91 5.97 -8.42
C VAL A 295 -18.49 6.03 -8.95
N GLY A 296 -18.26 5.68 -10.22
CA GLY A 296 -16.94 5.78 -10.85
C GLY A 296 -16.37 7.20 -10.80
N GLY A 297 -17.17 8.21 -11.11
CA GLY A 297 -16.80 9.62 -11.01
C GLY A 297 -16.42 10.03 -9.58
N CYS A 298 -17.21 9.59 -8.58
CA CYS A 298 -16.88 9.79 -7.17
C CYS A 298 -15.58 9.10 -6.76
N LEU A 299 -15.29 7.89 -7.26
CA LEU A 299 -14.06 7.17 -6.96
C LEU A 299 -12.83 7.87 -7.57
N TRP A 300 -12.93 8.33 -8.81
CA TRP A 300 -11.90 9.16 -9.46
C TRP A 300 -11.66 10.46 -8.69
N ALA A 301 -12.73 11.16 -8.31
CA ALA A 301 -12.62 12.38 -7.51
C ALA A 301 -11.99 12.09 -6.14
N LEU A 302 -12.36 10.98 -5.48
CA LEU A 302 -11.79 10.57 -4.20
C LEU A 302 -10.30 10.30 -4.32
N VAL A 303 -9.84 9.55 -5.32
CA VAL A 303 -8.42 9.29 -5.57
C VAL A 303 -7.67 10.61 -5.82
N ALA A 304 -8.22 11.49 -6.65
CA ALA A 304 -7.62 12.78 -6.94
C ALA A 304 -7.52 13.68 -5.70
N ILE A 305 -8.63 13.88 -4.97
CA ILE A 305 -8.69 14.66 -3.73
C ILE A 305 -7.71 14.09 -2.70
N TYR A 306 -7.68 12.77 -2.52
CA TYR A 306 -6.81 12.11 -1.57
C TYR A 306 -5.32 12.43 -1.85
N PHE A 307 -4.84 12.23 -3.07
CA PHE A 307 -3.43 12.53 -3.39
C PHE A 307 -3.13 14.02 -3.50
N LEU A 308 -4.13 14.85 -3.79
CA LEU A 308 -3.98 16.30 -3.72
C LEU A 308 -3.79 16.75 -2.28
N PHE A 309 -4.64 16.35 -1.32
CA PHE A 309 -4.72 16.96 0.01
C PHE A 309 -4.12 16.14 1.17
N ALA A 310 -4.21 14.81 1.18
CA ALA A 310 -3.84 13.98 2.35
C ALA A 310 -2.33 13.90 2.56
N GLY A 311 -1.76 14.01 3.77
CA GLY A 311 -0.31 14.01 3.98
C GLY A 311 0.37 15.37 3.69
N ARG A 312 -0.43 16.45 3.62
CA ARG A 312 0.04 17.82 3.83
C ARG A 312 -0.02 18.09 5.34
N ALA A 313 1.11 18.49 5.93
CA ALA A 313 1.34 18.73 7.37
C ALA A 313 1.76 17.51 8.21
N ARG A 314 2.83 17.75 8.99
CA ARG A 314 3.10 17.17 10.30
C ARG A 314 3.44 18.32 11.23
#